data_AF-A0A6G6YJW6-F1
#
_entry.id   AF-A0A6G6YJW6-F1
#
_cell.length_a   1.000
_cell.length_b   1.000
_cell.length_c   1.000
_cell.angle_alpha   90.00
_cell.angle_beta   90.00
_cell.angle_gamma   90.00
#
_symmetry.space_group_name_H-M   'P 1'
#
loop_
_entity.id
_entity.type
_entity.pdbx_description
1 polymer ?
#
loop_
_entity_poly.entity_id
_entity_poly.type
_entity_poly.pdbx_seq_one_letter_code
_entity_poly.pdbx_strand_id
1 'polypeptide(L)'
;MKNFLFSLSVLSLGSIVNAQISGCTTAPNGAYPTAVVTPVCNNSSEGVAEWGFTGEYTLVKLTKDVSYEFSGTMDYGQPFITIAENTDNPTVLASGTAKVVYTPEVDKVVRFYTHLNSSCGNNDYEFVDRKVKCFIDVRDSYCEPTLDCSDGAVIKNVKFADLDNTSACSANGFNDFTAQKANVEKGKTYNFETEIGYGWYNQSVSVWIDYNKNFLFEPDEFVYIGTIDQGILSKNISIPTDVANGEYRMRVRLATVTETGATPSKACDMNDIYGETEDYTINVVDYLATNEISKSEMTMAPNPVTELLNITTSAKILEINIVNTNGQIVKTVKSRNQIDFKALPVGVYIVNVKLDNQKIISRKVVKK
;
A
#
# COMPACT_ATOMS: atom_id res chain seq x y z
N MET A 1 62.85 -17.53 -7.55
CA MET A 1 62.03 -18.71 -7.89
C MET A 1 61.12 -19.05 -6.72
N LYS A 2 59.83 -18.70 -6.82
CA LYS A 2 58.65 -19.35 -6.21
C LYS A 2 57.45 -18.43 -6.48
N ASN A 3 56.80 -18.64 -7.62
CA ASN A 3 55.53 -18.00 -7.93
C ASN A 3 54.39 -18.90 -7.43
N PHE A 4 53.53 -18.34 -6.59
CA PHE A 4 52.29 -18.93 -6.12
C PHE A 4 51.26 -18.89 -7.26
N LEU A 5 50.72 -20.05 -7.64
CA LEU A 5 49.54 -20.17 -8.49
C LEU A 5 48.30 -20.16 -7.60
N PHE A 6 47.43 -19.16 -7.77
CA PHE A 6 46.06 -19.20 -7.24
C PHE A 6 45.13 -19.58 -8.39
N SER A 7 44.44 -20.72 -8.25
CA SER A 7 43.39 -21.17 -9.15
C SER A 7 42.15 -20.29 -8.99
N LEU A 8 41.74 -19.62 -10.06
CA LEU A 8 40.45 -18.93 -10.13
C LEU A 8 39.39 -19.96 -10.54
N SER A 9 38.62 -20.47 -9.58
CA SER A 9 37.42 -21.27 -9.83
C SER A 9 36.34 -20.37 -10.42
N VAL A 10 36.00 -20.57 -11.68
CA VAL A 10 34.84 -19.96 -12.33
C VAL A 10 33.59 -20.56 -11.69
N LEU A 11 32.89 -19.78 -10.85
CA LEU A 11 31.54 -20.11 -10.43
C LEU A 11 30.64 -20.10 -11.69
N SER A 12 30.17 -21.27 -12.10
CA SER A 12 29.10 -21.38 -13.07
C SER A 12 27.85 -20.72 -12.49
N LEU A 13 27.32 -19.69 -13.15
CA LEU A 13 25.96 -19.22 -12.91
C LEU A 13 25.03 -20.41 -13.18
N GLY A 14 24.52 -21.03 -12.11
CA GLY A 14 23.43 -21.97 -12.19
C GLY A 14 22.21 -21.22 -12.70
N SER A 15 21.75 -21.57 -13.90
CA SER A 15 20.48 -21.13 -14.46
C SER A 15 19.38 -21.44 -13.46
N ILE A 16 18.65 -20.41 -13.02
CA ILE A 16 17.44 -20.57 -12.23
C ILE A 16 16.42 -21.21 -13.18
N VAL A 17 16.30 -22.53 -13.13
CA VAL A 17 15.23 -23.23 -13.85
C VAL A 17 13.96 -22.97 -13.07
N ASN A 18 13.15 -22.02 -13.53
CA ASN A 18 11.81 -21.84 -13.02
C ASN A 18 11.06 -23.16 -13.23
N ALA A 19 10.55 -23.78 -12.16
CA ALA A 19 9.82 -25.03 -12.28
C ALA A 19 8.61 -24.80 -13.21
N GLN A 20 8.63 -25.42 -14.39
CA GLN A 20 7.58 -25.24 -15.39
C GLN A 20 6.28 -25.85 -14.85
N ILE A 21 5.22 -25.05 -14.79
CA ILE A 21 3.89 -25.50 -14.37
C ILE A 21 3.41 -26.54 -15.40
N SER A 22 3.06 -27.75 -14.93
CA SER A 22 2.55 -28.81 -15.79
C SER A 22 1.11 -28.50 -16.21
N GLY A 23 0.78 -28.68 -17.49
CA GLY A 23 -0.56 -28.40 -18.02
C GLY A 23 -0.73 -28.92 -19.45
N CYS A 24 -1.96 -28.87 -19.94
CA CYS A 24 -2.33 -29.39 -21.26
C CYS A 24 -2.62 -28.24 -22.23
N THR A 25 -1.79 -28.11 -23.27
CA THR A 25 -1.92 -27.04 -24.27
C THR A 25 -2.23 -27.56 -25.68
N THR A 26 -2.36 -28.88 -25.84
CA THR A 26 -2.82 -29.50 -27.09
C THR A 26 -4.32 -29.35 -27.23
N ALA A 27 -4.77 -28.81 -28.37
CA ALA A 27 -6.19 -28.66 -28.67
C ALA A 27 -6.51 -29.16 -30.09
N PRO A 28 -6.71 -30.48 -30.29
CA PRO A 28 -7.02 -31.03 -31.61
C PRO A 28 -8.28 -30.44 -32.25
N ASN A 29 -9.23 -29.98 -31.43
CA ASN A 29 -10.50 -29.39 -31.88
C ASN A 29 -10.44 -27.85 -31.96
N GLY A 30 -9.29 -27.25 -31.61
CA GLY A 30 -9.05 -25.81 -31.75
C GLY A 30 -9.79 -24.93 -30.72
N ALA A 31 -10.13 -23.72 -31.14
CA ALA A 31 -10.80 -22.73 -30.30
C ALA A 31 -12.32 -22.86 -30.40
N TYR A 32 -13.01 -22.93 -29.26
CA TYR A 32 -14.46 -22.89 -29.22
C TYR A 32 -14.97 -22.15 -27.96
N PRO A 33 -15.79 -21.09 -28.12
CA PRO A 33 -16.01 -20.36 -29.37
C PRO A 33 -14.69 -19.77 -29.92
N THR A 34 -14.66 -19.42 -31.21
CA THR A 34 -13.48 -18.82 -31.86
C THR A 34 -13.27 -17.34 -31.51
N ALA A 35 -14.33 -16.67 -31.06
CA ALA A 35 -14.27 -15.27 -30.63
C ALA A 35 -13.58 -15.15 -29.26
N VAL A 36 -12.88 -14.03 -29.05
CA VAL A 36 -12.36 -13.68 -27.73
C VAL A 36 -13.52 -13.24 -26.84
N VAL A 37 -13.71 -13.95 -25.74
CA VAL A 37 -14.71 -13.61 -24.72
C VAL A 37 -14.11 -12.58 -23.76
N THR A 38 -14.87 -11.52 -23.48
CA THR A 38 -14.53 -10.55 -22.43
C THR A 38 -15.53 -10.75 -21.31
N PRO A 39 -15.13 -11.32 -20.15
CA PRO A 39 -16.02 -11.46 -19.00
C PRO A 39 -16.56 -10.09 -18.58
N VAL A 40 -17.86 -10.03 -18.27
CA VAL A 40 -18.54 -8.81 -17.78
C VAL A 40 -18.01 -8.42 -16.41
N CYS A 41 -17.54 -9.41 -15.66
CA CYS A 41 -16.80 -9.21 -14.44
C CYS A 41 -17.62 -8.53 -13.33
N ASN A 42 -18.74 -9.15 -12.98
CA ASN A 42 -19.69 -8.67 -11.97
C ASN A 42 -19.77 -9.62 -10.75
N ASN A 43 -18.67 -10.33 -10.44
CA ASN A 43 -18.59 -11.34 -9.38
C ASN A 43 -19.58 -12.52 -9.53
N SER A 44 -20.23 -12.66 -10.69
CA SER A 44 -21.06 -13.82 -11.05
C SER A 44 -20.27 -14.82 -11.91
N SER A 45 -20.75 -16.06 -11.94
CA SER A 45 -20.18 -17.09 -12.82
C SER A 45 -20.84 -16.98 -14.19
N GLU A 46 -20.04 -16.65 -15.21
CA GLU A 46 -20.49 -16.42 -16.57
C GLU A 46 -20.10 -17.61 -17.46
N GLY A 47 -21.03 -18.09 -18.30
CA GLY A 47 -20.74 -19.08 -19.34
C GLY A 47 -19.92 -18.43 -20.46
N VAL A 48 -18.72 -18.95 -20.72
CA VAL A 48 -17.84 -18.49 -21.80
C VAL A 48 -17.79 -19.45 -22.99
N ALA A 49 -18.19 -20.71 -22.77
CA ALA A 49 -18.48 -21.67 -23.83
C ALA A 49 -19.52 -22.67 -23.31
N GLU A 50 -20.53 -22.97 -24.12
CA GLU A 50 -21.52 -24.03 -23.86
C GLU A 50 -21.35 -25.11 -24.92
N TRP A 51 -21.47 -26.39 -24.53
CA TRP A 51 -21.31 -27.53 -25.43
C TRP A 51 -19.93 -27.61 -26.09
N GLY A 52 -18.87 -27.16 -25.41
CA GLY A 52 -17.50 -27.37 -25.88
C GLY A 52 -17.06 -28.83 -25.72
N PHE A 53 -16.02 -29.24 -26.42
CA PHE A 53 -15.38 -30.54 -26.22
C PHE A 53 -14.12 -30.44 -25.36
N THR A 54 -13.71 -31.56 -24.79
CA THR A 54 -12.35 -31.66 -24.24
C THR A 54 -11.32 -31.63 -25.38
N GLY A 55 -10.12 -31.12 -25.12
CA GLY A 55 -9.15 -30.87 -26.21
C GLY A 55 -9.48 -29.65 -27.06
N GLU A 56 -10.21 -28.69 -26.51
CA GLU A 56 -10.41 -27.35 -27.04
C GLU A 56 -9.94 -26.30 -26.03
N TYR A 57 -9.91 -25.04 -26.47
CA TYR A 57 -9.76 -23.89 -25.59
C TYR A 57 -10.73 -22.77 -25.92
N THR A 58 -10.98 -21.91 -24.94
CA THR A 58 -11.68 -20.63 -25.14
C THR A 58 -10.69 -19.49 -24.96
N LEU A 59 -10.78 -18.47 -25.81
CA LEU A 59 -10.00 -17.24 -25.67
C LEU A 59 -10.69 -16.31 -24.68
N VAL A 60 -10.00 -15.92 -23.61
CA VAL A 60 -10.56 -15.06 -22.56
C VAL A 60 -9.67 -13.84 -22.37
N LYS A 61 -10.24 -12.64 -22.45
CA LYS A 61 -9.56 -11.38 -22.14
C LYS A 61 -9.55 -11.17 -20.63
N LEU A 62 -8.37 -10.98 -20.06
CA LEU A 62 -8.15 -10.73 -18.64
C LEU A 62 -7.56 -9.34 -18.41
N THR A 63 -7.99 -8.70 -17.33
CA THR A 63 -7.50 -7.40 -16.85
C THR A 63 -6.43 -7.61 -15.78
N LYS A 64 -5.36 -6.82 -15.84
CA LYS A 64 -4.28 -6.77 -14.85
C LYS A 64 -4.84 -6.72 -13.42
N ASP A 65 -4.22 -7.50 -12.54
CA ASP A 65 -4.50 -7.58 -11.09
C ASP A 65 -5.93 -8.03 -10.70
N VAL A 66 -6.79 -8.37 -11.66
CA VAL A 66 -8.10 -8.98 -11.39
C VAL A 66 -7.95 -10.49 -11.25
N SER A 67 -8.46 -11.07 -10.17
CA SER A 67 -8.47 -12.52 -9.99
C SER A 67 -9.60 -13.17 -10.79
N TYR A 68 -9.32 -14.27 -11.49
CA TYR A 68 -10.30 -15.03 -12.26
C TYR A 68 -10.33 -16.49 -11.79
N GLU A 69 -11.52 -16.99 -11.44
CA GLU A 69 -11.83 -18.41 -11.29
C GLU A 69 -12.33 -18.95 -12.63
N PHE A 70 -11.57 -19.88 -13.19
CA PHE A 70 -11.95 -20.69 -14.34
C PHE A 70 -12.51 -22.02 -13.84
N SER A 71 -13.65 -22.44 -14.38
CA SER A 71 -14.29 -23.70 -14.03
C SER A 71 -14.92 -24.35 -15.25
N GLY A 72 -15.06 -25.67 -15.20
CA GLY A 72 -15.72 -26.43 -16.25
C GLY A 72 -16.69 -27.44 -15.65
N THR A 73 -17.82 -27.66 -16.30
CA THR A 73 -18.80 -28.69 -15.91
C THR A 73 -18.87 -29.74 -17.01
N MET A 74 -18.75 -31.01 -16.63
CA MET A 74 -18.89 -32.18 -17.51
C MET A 74 -19.92 -33.13 -16.92
N ASP A 75 -20.56 -33.93 -17.77
CA ASP A 75 -21.52 -34.94 -17.33
C ASP A 75 -20.85 -36.05 -16.49
N TYR A 76 -19.60 -36.41 -16.79
CA TYR A 76 -18.88 -37.48 -16.10
C TYR A 76 -17.51 -37.02 -15.59
N GLY A 77 -17.46 -36.65 -14.31
CA GLY A 77 -16.22 -36.30 -13.63
C GLY A 77 -15.95 -34.80 -13.64
N GLN A 78 -14.68 -34.42 -13.61
CA GLN A 78 -14.25 -33.02 -13.53
C GLN A 78 -13.16 -32.75 -14.55
N PRO A 79 -13.23 -31.65 -15.32
CA PRO A 79 -12.21 -31.34 -16.30
C PRO A 79 -10.89 -31.00 -15.62
N PHE A 80 -9.80 -31.35 -16.28
CA PHE A 80 -8.50 -30.74 -16.04
C PHE A 80 -8.41 -29.45 -16.84
N ILE A 81 -8.18 -28.34 -16.14
CA ILE A 81 -8.14 -26.98 -16.68
C ILE A 81 -6.69 -26.56 -16.82
N THR A 82 -6.37 -25.89 -17.93
CA THR A 82 -5.07 -25.23 -18.13
C THR A 82 -5.28 -23.82 -18.67
N ILE A 83 -4.69 -22.84 -18.01
CA ILE A 83 -4.62 -21.45 -18.46
C ILE A 83 -3.24 -21.24 -19.04
N ALA A 84 -3.15 -20.80 -20.28
CA ALA A 84 -1.87 -20.61 -20.97
C ALA A 84 -1.85 -19.34 -21.81
N GLU A 85 -0.65 -18.90 -22.18
CA GLU A 85 -0.45 -17.75 -23.06
C GLU A 85 -1.11 -17.98 -24.44
N ASN A 86 -1.68 -16.92 -25.02
CA ASN A 86 -2.24 -16.99 -26.36
C ASN A 86 -1.16 -16.80 -27.44
N THR A 87 -0.31 -17.81 -27.63
CA THR A 87 0.78 -17.84 -28.62
C THR A 87 0.78 -19.17 -29.39
N ASP A 88 1.61 -19.28 -30.43
CA ASP A 88 1.77 -20.54 -31.19
C ASP A 88 2.37 -21.68 -30.34
N ASN A 89 3.17 -21.32 -29.32
CA ASN A 89 3.76 -22.26 -28.37
C ASN A 89 3.37 -21.82 -26.94
N PRO A 90 2.17 -22.17 -26.46
CA PRO A 90 1.64 -21.66 -25.21
C PRO A 90 2.47 -22.07 -23.99
N THR A 91 2.90 -21.09 -23.19
CA THR A 91 3.43 -21.31 -21.85
C THR A 91 2.26 -21.50 -20.88
N VAL A 92 2.30 -22.54 -20.04
CA VAL A 92 1.30 -22.76 -18.99
C VAL A 92 1.47 -21.73 -17.88
N LEU A 93 0.38 -21.03 -17.56
CA LEU A 93 0.30 -20.00 -16.53
C LEU A 93 -0.30 -20.54 -15.22
N ALA A 94 -1.29 -21.43 -15.34
CA ALA A 94 -1.91 -22.13 -14.21
C ALA A 94 -2.63 -23.40 -14.69
N SER A 95 -2.80 -24.38 -13.82
CA SER A 95 -3.55 -25.60 -14.13
C SER A 95 -4.10 -26.27 -12.87
N GLY A 96 -5.09 -27.16 -13.03
CA GLY A 96 -5.74 -27.83 -11.92
C GLY A 96 -7.00 -28.60 -12.34
N THR A 97 -7.57 -29.39 -11.45
CA THR A 97 -8.81 -30.14 -11.71
C THR A 97 -10.01 -29.39 -11.16
N ALA A 98 -11.13 -29.41 -11.90
CA ALA A 98 -12.42 -28.76 -11.61
C ALA A 98 -12.39 -27.23 -11.67
N LYS A 99 -11.42 -26.60 -10.99
CA LYS A 99 -11.29 -25.14 -10.87
C LYS A 99 -9.83 -24.71 -10.87
N VAL A 100 -9.56 -23.54 -11.45
CA VAL A 100 -8.26 -22.87 -11.44
C VAL A 100 -8.46 -21.39 -11.20
N VAL A 101 -7.70 -20.82 -10.27
CA VAL A 101 -7.66 -19.37 -10.02
C VAL A 101 -6.39 -18.80 -10.62
N TYR A 102 -6.51 -17.69 -11.36
CA TYR A 102 -5.38 -16.99 -11.97
C TYR A 102 -5.58 -15.49 -11.95
N THR A 103 -4.54 -14.75 -11.54
CA THR A 103 -4.47 -13.29 -11.55
C THR A 103 -3.36 -12.87 -12.52
N PRO A 104 -3.65 -12.11 -13.58
CA PRO A 104 -2.63 -11.72 -14.54
C PRO A 104 -1.87 -10.46 -14.08
N GLU A 105 -0.55 -10.44 -14.24
CA GLU A 105 0.28 -9.26 -13.90
C GLU A 105 0.17 -8.11 -14.93
N VAL A 106 -0.47 -8.35 -16.07
CA VAL A 106 -0.71 -7.40 -17.16
C VAL A 106 -1.99 -7.77 -17.90
N ASP A 107 -2.65 -6.79 -18.54
CA ASP A 107 -3.79 -7.04 -19.43
C ASP A 107 -3.37 -8.02 -20.54
N LYS A 108 -4.08 -9.13 -20.67
CA LYS A 108 -3.74 -10.16 -21.67
C LYS A 108 -4.92 -11.00 -22.09
N VAL A 109 -4.81 -11.62 -23.26
CA VAL A 109 -5.72 -12.70 -23.68
C VAL A 109 -5.04 -14.03 -23.38
N VAL A 110 -5.74 -14.91 -22.69
CA VAL A 110 -5.28 -16.27 -22.38
C VAL A 110 -6.09 -17.30 -23.16
N ARG A 111 -5.53 -18.50 -23.27
CA ARG A 111 -6.26 -19.70 -23.68
C ARG A 111 -6.67 -20.49 -22.45
N PHE A 112 -7.97 -20.70 -22.29
CA PHE A 112 -8.57 -21.55 -21.26
C PHE A 112 -8.88 -22.92 -21.85
N TYR A 113 -7.96 -23.86 -21.64
CA TYR A 113 -8.07 -25.26 -22.08
C TYR A 113 -8.83 -26.12 -21.08
N THR A 114 -9.50 -27.15 -21.60
CA THR A 114 -10.15 -28.20 -20.82
C THR A 114 -9.84 -29.58 -21.40
N HIS A 115 -9.40 -30.50 -20.55
CA HIS A 115 -9.10 -31.90 -20.88
C HIS A 115 -9.79 -32.83 -19.88
N LEU A 116 -9.87 -34.12 -20.20
CA LEU A 116 -10.46 -35.14 -19.32
C LEU A 116 -9.68 -35.33 -18.01
N ASN A 117 -8.36 -35.13 -18.06
CA ASN A 117 -7.45 -35.36 -16.94
C ASN A 117 -6.09 -34.69 -17.18
N SER A 118 -5.22 -34.74 -16.16
CA SER A 118 -3.86 -34.19 -16.19
C SER A 118 -2.90 -34.90 -17.15
N SER A 119 -3.30 -36.03 -17.75
CA SER A 119 -2.58 -36.68 -18.85
C SER A 119 -3.04 -36.20 -20.23
N CYS A 120 -3.80 -35.11 -20.28
CA CYS A 120 -4.30 -34.45 -21.49
C CYS A 120 -5.21 -35.33 -22.36
N GLY A 121 -5.93 -36.27 -21.73
CA GLY A 121 -7.00 -37.02 -22.39
C GLY A 121 -8.06 -36.07 -22.97
N ASN A 122 -8.58 -36.39 -24.14
CA ASN A 122 -9.63 -35.64 -24.81
C ASN A 122 -10.52 -36.57 -25.63
N ASN A 123 -11.76 -36.15 -25.85
CA ASN A 123 -12.74 -36.82 -26.70
C ASN A 123 -13.75 -35.80 -27.26
N ASP A 124 -14.54 -36.22 -28.24
CA ASP A 124 -15.55 -35.44 -28.97
C ASP A 124 -17.00 -35.87 -28.66
N TYR A 125 -17.22 -36.61 -27.59
CA TYR A 125 -18.55 -37.08 -27.17
C TYR A 125 -18.93 -36.62 -25.77
N GLU A 126 -18.01 -36.04 -25.02
CA GLU A 126 -18.25 -35.44 -23.71
C GLU A 126 -18.18 -33.91 -23.81
N PHE A 127 -19.28 -33.27 -23.41
CA PHE A 127 -19.39 -31.83 -23.43
C PHE A 127 -18.83 -31.22 -22.15
N VAL A 128 -18.20 -30.06 -22.28
CA VAL A 128 -17.71 -29.23 -21.19
C VAL A 128 -18.22 -27.81 -21.35
N ASP A 129 -19.03 -27.38 -20.38
CA ASP A 129 -19.42 -25.98 -20.25
C ASP A 129 -18.34 -25.25 -19.49
N ARG A 130 -17.71 -24.27 -20.13
CA ARG A 130 -16.66 -23.44 -19.54
C ARG A 130 -17.28 -22.19 -18.95
N LYS A 131 -16.93 -21.93 -17.69
CA LYS A 131 -17.38 -20.75 -16.96
C LYS A 131 -16.19 -19.97 -16.42
N VAL A 132 -16.31 -18.66 -16.45
CA VAL A 132 -15.37 -17.74 -15.83
C VAL A 132 -16.14 -16.90 -14.84
N LYS A 133 -15.64 -16.85 -13.60
CA LYS A 133 -16.03 -15.86 -12.61
C LYS A 133 -14.80 -15.01 -12.37
N CYS A 134 -14.88 -13.73 -12.63
CA CYS A 134 -13.83 -12.84 -12.17
C CYS A 134 -14.27 -12.18 -10.87
N PHE A 135 -13.32 -12.05 -9.97
CA PHE A 135 -13.42 -11.27 -8.75
C PHE A 135 -12.97 -9.87 -9.11
N ILE A 136 -13.80 -9.19 -9.91
CA ILE A 136 -13.77 -7.75 -9.96
C ILE A 136 -14.46 -7.29 -8.69
N ASP A 137 -13.77 -6.45 -7.96
CA ASP A 137 -14.34 -5.73 -6.85
C ASP A 137 -14.31 -4.24 -7.25
N VAL A 138 -14.71 -3.92 -8.51
CA VAL A 138 -15.07 -2.54 -8.89
C VAL A 138 -16.38 -2.23 -8.21
N ARG A 139 -16.26 -1.66 -7.03
CA ARG A 139 -17.36 -0.92 -6.44
C ARG A 139 -17.21 0.52 -6.86
N ASP A 140 -18.33 1.17 -7.14
CA ASP A 140 -18.42 2.62 -7.28
C ASP A 140 -18.87 3.28 -5.96
N SER A 141 -19.04 2.47 -4.91
CA SER A 141 -19.43 2.88 -3.57
C SER A 141 -18.86 1.96 -2.51
N TYR A 142 -18.53 2.50 -1.34
CA TYR A 142 -18.19 1.68 -0.17
C TYR A 142 -19.40 0.85 0.27
N CYS A 143 -19.13 -0.33 0.81
CA CYS A 143 -20.17 -1.11 1.49
C CYS A 143 -20.62 -0.40 2.78
N GLU A 144 -21.91 -0.45 3.10
CA GLU A 144 -22.45 0.06 4.37
C GLU A 144 -22.92 -1.15 5.20
N PRO A 145 -22.09 -1.69 6.12
CA PRO A 145 -22.51 -2.80 6.97
C PRO A 145 -23.59 -2.34 7.94
N THR A 146 -24.55 -3.22 8.21
CA THR A 146 -25.61 -3.01 9.21
C THR A 146 -25.28 -3.76 10.47
N LEU A 147 -25.24 -3.05 11.60
CA LEU A 147 -24.99 -3.58 12.94
C LEU A 147 -26.05 -3.02 13.92
N ASP A 148 -26.03 -3.52 15.16
CA ASP A 148 -26.83 -2.98 16.26
C ASP A 148 -25.92 -2.55 17.41
N CYS A 149 -25.92 -1.25 17.72
CA CYS A 149 -25.19 -0.66 18.86
C CYS A 149 -26.12 -0.32 20.04
N SER A 150 -27.41 -0.67 19.97
CA SER A 150 -28.42 -0.27 20.96
C SER A 150 -28.23 -0.93 22.34
N ASP A 151 -27.43 -1.99 22.40
CA ASP A 151 -27.03 -2.69 23.61
C ASP A 151 -25.79 -2.10 24.30
N GLY A 152 -25.22 -1.02 23.73
CA GLY A 152 -24.05 -0.33 24.25
C GLY A 152 -22.73 -0.71 23.57
N ALA A 153 -22.75 -1.60 22.56
CA ALA A 153 -21.62 -1.81 21.65
C ALA A 153 -21.47 -0.64 20.66
N VAL A 154 -21.14 0.54 21.20
CA VAL A 154 -21.15 1.84 20.51
C VAL A 154 -19.76 2.49 20.51
N ILE A 155 -19.41 3.16 19.42
CA ILE A 155 -18.25 4.04 19.36
C ILE A 155 -18.69 5.40 19.91
N LYS A 156 -18.02 5.88 20.96
CA LYS A 156 -18.34 7.18 21.59
C LYS A 156 -17.47 8.31 21.09
N ASN A 157 -16.24 8.00 20.71
CA ASN A 157 -15.31 9.00 20.23
C ASN A 157 -14.24 8.38 19.32
N VAL A 158 -13.82 9.11 18.29
CA VAL A 158 -12.67 8.79 17.45
C VAL A 158 -11.76 10.01 17.41
N LYS A 159 -10.48 9.81 17.73
CA LYS A 159 -9.41 10.82 17.58
C LYS A 159 -8.31 10.29 16.69
N PHE A 160 -7.95 11.09 15.69
CA PHE A 160 -6.83 10.78 14.79
C PHE A 160 -6.25 12.04 14.16
N ALA A 161 -4.97 12.32 14.43
CA ALA A 161 -4.35 13.60 14.07
C ALA A 161 -5.12 14.81 14.65
N ASP A 162 -5.72 15.65 13.82
CA ASP A 162 -6.55 16.80 14.20
C ASP A 162 -8.06 16.49 14.20
N LEU A 163 -8.47 15.28 13.82
CA LEU A 163 -9.84 14.79 13.98
C LEU A 163 -10.11 14.44 15.44
N ASP A 164 -11.22 14.95 15.97
CA ASP A 164 -11.79 14.58 17.27
C ASP A 164 -13.32 14.61 17.16
N ASN A 165 -13.94 13.44 16.95
CA ASN A 165 -15.37 13.31 16.74
C ASN A 165 -16.02 12.56 17.90
N THR A 166 -16.97 13.16 18.59
CA THR A 166 -17.81 12.48 19.59
C THR A 166 -19.13 12.10 18.94
N SER A 167 -19.51 10.83 19.05
CA SER A 167 -20.69 10.26 18.42
C SER A 167 -21.50 9.44 19.42
N ALA A 168 -22.67 8.99 18.97
CA ALA A 168 -23.55 8.09 19.70
C ALA A 168 -24.12 7.07 18.71
N CYS A 169 -24.72 6.01 19.25
CA CYS A 169 -25.23 4.89 18.48
C CYS A 169 -26.16 5.37 17.35
N SER A 170 -25.79 5.01 16.13
CA SER A 170 -26.53 5.28 14.91
C SER A 170 -27.65 4.28 14.64
N ALA A 171 -28.63 4.72 13.84
CA ALA A 171 -29.58 3.79 13.23
C ALA A 171 -28.80 2.79 12.37
N ASN A 172 -29.07 1.49 12.55
CA ASN A 172 -28.38 0.40 11.84
C ASN A 172 -26.86 0.33 12.11
N GLY A 173 -26.35 0.97 13.17
CA GLY A 173 -24.95 0.86 13.56
C GLY A 173 -23.97 1.34 12.48
N PHE A 174 -24.38 2.28 11.63
CA PHE A 174 -23.54 2.90 10.61
C PHE A 174 -23.70 4.43 10.61
N ASN A 175 -22.57 5.14 10.66
CA ASN A 175 -22.50 6.59 10.47
C ASN A 175 -21.53 6.96 9.34
N ASP A 176 -21.99 7.84 8.45
CA ASP A 176 -21.11 8.52 7.50
C ASP A 176 -20.69 9.90 8.04
N PHE A 177 -19.45 9.98 8.52
CA PHE A 177 -18.78 11.21 8.97
C PHE A 177 -17.71 11.69 7.97
N THR A 178 -17.81 11.37 6.69
CA THR A 178 -16.79 11.72 5.68
C THR A 178 -16.62 13.21 5.43
N ALA A 179 -17.57 14.03 5.88
CA ALA A 179 -17.39 15.48 5.96
C ALA A 179 -16.31 15.91 6.97
N GLN A 180 -16.03 15.07 7.98
CA GLN A 180 -14.97 15.28 8.96
C GLN A 180 -13.65 14.70 8.45
N LYS A 181 -12.57 15.46 8.65
CA LYS A 181 -11.26 15.17 8.05
C LYS A 181 -10.18 15.07 9.11
N ALA A 182 -9.34 14.06 8.99
CA ALA A 182 -8.04 14.00 9.65
C ALA A 182 -6.96 14.42 8.64
N ASN A 183 -6.24 15.51 8.92
CA ASN A 183 -5.14 16.00 8.11
C ASN A 183 -3.83 15.34 8.56
N VAL A 184 -3.20 14.61 7.65
CA VAL A 184 -2.01 13.82 7.94
C VAL A 184 -0.91 14.05 6.92
N GLU A 185 0.33 13.84 7.34
CA GLU A 185 1.52 13.94 6.52
C GLU A 185 2.03 12.55 6.12
N LYS A 186 2.52 12.42 4.89
CA LYS A 186 3.15 11.18 4.42
C LYS A 186 4.34 10.79 5.28
N GLY A 187 4.48 9.50 5.54
CA GLY A 187 5.59 8.95 6.33
C GLY A 187 5.57 9.31 7.82
N LYS A 188 4.55 10.02 8.31
CA LYS A 188 4.38 10.29 9.74
C LYS A 188 3.52 9.22 10.41
N THR A 189 3.70 9.12 11.71
CA THR A 189 2.91 8.25 12.58
C THR A 189 2.08 9.10 13.51
N TYR A 190 0.81 8.77 13.63
CA TYR A 190 -0.16 9.45 14.49
C TYR A 190 -0.76 8.44 15.47
N ASN A 191 -1.04 8.89 16.69
CA ASN A 191 -1.78 8.10 17.66
C ASN A 191 -3.26 8.13 17.29
N PHE A 192 -3.86 6.96 17.09
CA PHE A 192 -5.30 6.78 16.99
C PHE A 192 -5.84 6.44 18.37
N GLU A 193 -6.94 7.09 18.77
CA GLU A 193 -7.64 6.81 20.02
C GLU A 193 -9.13 6.67 19.75
N THR A 194 -9.79 5.75 20.44
CA THR A 194 -11.26 5.65 20.42
C THR A 194 -11.80 5.27 21.78
N GLU A 195 -12.93 5.89 22.16
CA GLU A 195 -13.67 5.54 23.38
C GLU A 195 -14.85 4.63 23.02
N ILE A 196 -14.96 3.48 23.68
CA ILE A 196 -15.98 2.47 23.46
C ILE A 196 -16.95 2.41 24.63
N GLY A 197 -18.24 2.29 24.31
CA GLY A 197 -19.32 2.10 25.26
C GLY A 197 -19.26 0.77 26.02
N TYR A 198 -20.13 0.65 27.02
CA TYR A 198 -20.27 -0.59 27.76
C TYR A 198 -21.25 -1.50 27.02
N GLY A 199 -20.73 -2.56 26.39
CA GLY A 199 -21.49 -3.55 25.65
C GLY A 199 -21.17 -4.97 26.10
N TRP A 200 -21.36 -5.95 25.21
CA TRP A 200 -20.98 -7.34 25.47
C TRP A 200 -19.47 -7.54 25.52
N TYR A 201 -19.03 -8.71 26.00
CA TYR A 201 -17.62 -9.09 26.00
C TYR A 201 -17.07 -9.20 24.58
N ASN A 202 -15.77 -8.91 24.45
CA ASN A 202 -15.02 -8.97 23.19
C ASN A 202 -15.44 -7.89 22.19
N GLN A 203 -15.41 -6.62 22.58
CA GLN A 203 -15.62 -5.54 21.61
C GLN A 203 -14.30 -5.18 20.95
N SER A 204 -14.12 -5.64 19.71
CA SER A 204 -12.91 -5.42 18.92
C SER A 204 -13.06 -4.20 18.03
N VAL A 205 -12.04 -3.34 18.02
CA VAL A 205 -11.94 -2.20 17.10
C VAL A 205 -10.91 -2.49 16.02
N SER A 206 -11.29 -2.21 14.79
CA SER A 206 -10.44 -2.26 13.61
C SER A 206 -10.59 -1.00 12.78
N VAL A 207 -9.50 -0.60 12.13
CA VAL A 207 -9.45 0.55 11.23
C VAL A 207 -8.97 0.11 9.85
N TRP A 208 -9.54 0.67 8.80
CA TRP A 208 -9.05 0.54 7.44
C TRP A 208 -8.90 1.91 6.79
N ILE A 209 -7.92 2.07 5.89
CA ILE A 209 -7.76 3.28 5.09
C ILE A 209 -7.58 2.87 3.63
N ASP A 210 -8.59 3.15 2.79
CA ASP A 210 -8.56 2.85 1.35
C ASP A 210 -7.60 3.83 0.65
N TYR A 211 -6.34 3.42 0.51
CA TYR A 211 -5.27 4.25 -0.06
C TYR A 211 -5.22 4.16 -1.59
N ASN A 212 -5.79 3.11 -2.18
CA ASN A 212 -5.77 2.91 -3.63
C ASN A 212 -7.05 3.44 -4.32
N LYS A 213 -8.04 3.87 -3.54
CA LYS A 213 -9.33 4.45 -3.95
C LYS A 213 -10.18 3.52 -4.81
N ASN A 214 -10.11 2.22 -4.54
CA ASN A 214 -10.88 1.23 -5.28
C ASN A 214 -12.21 0.86 -4.61
N PHE A 215 -12.58 1.56 -3.52
CA PHE A 215 -13.83 1.36 -2.77
C PHE A 215 -13.88 0.04 -1.97
N LEU A 216 -12.73 -0.58 -1.78
CA LEU A 216 -12.53 -1.78 -0.98
C LEU A 216 -11.65 -1.46 0.22
N PHE A 217 -11.55 -2.47 1.08
CA PHE A 217 -10.70 -2.41 2.25
C PHE A 217 -9.88 -3.69 2.32
N GLU A 218 -8.61 -3.56 1.97
CA GLU A 218 -7.72 -4.69 1.75
C GLU A 218 -6.92 -5.09 3.00
N PRO A 219 -6.31 -6.29 3.02
CA PRO A 219 -5.46 -6.71 4.12
C PRO A 219 -4.28 -5.78 4.46
N ASP A 220 -3.71 -5.07 3.48
CA ASP A 220 -2.64 -4.10 3.67
C ASP A 220 -3.11 -2.72 4.17
N GLU A 221 -4.42 -2.49 4.12
CA GLU A 221 -5.07 -1.26 4.60
C GLU A 221 -5.61 -1.40 6.03
N PHE A 222 -5.59 -2.63 6.57
CA PHE A 222 -6.15 -3.00 7.86
C PHE A 222 -5.20 -2.75 9.04
N VAL A 223 -5.75 -2.18 10.11
CA VAL A 223 -5.10 -2.05 11.41
C VAL A 223 -6.07 -2.50 12.51
N TYR A 224 -5.80 -3.65 13.12
CA TYR A 224 -6.45 -4.03 14.38
C TYR A 224 -6.00 -3.10 15.51
N ILE A 225 -6.93 -2.45 16.22
CA ILE A 225 -6.61 -1.50 17.29
C ILE A 225 -6.52 -2.22 18.64
N GLY A 226 -7.52 -3.03 18.97
CA GLY A 226 -7.57 -3.77 20.23
C GLY A 226 -8.97 -4.30 20.55
N THR A 227 -9.07 -5.09 21.63
CA THR A 227 -10.32 -5.58 22.20
C THR A 227 -10.48 -5.00 23.60
N ILE A 228 -11.67 -4.48 23.92
CA ILE A 228 -11.99 -3.98 25.26
C ILE A 228 -13.47 -4.20 25.58
N ASP A 229 -13.83 -4.28 26.86
CA ASP A 229 -15.25 -4.33 27.28
C ASP A 229 -15.85 -2.93 27.45
N GLN A 230 -15.05 -1.93 27.83
CA GLN A 230 -15.42 -0.51 27.89
C GLN A 230 -14.15 0.33 28.09
N GLY A 231 -14.08 1.52 27.50
CA GLY A 231 -13.04 2.50 27.79
C GLY A 231 -12.29 2.94 26.53
N ILE A 232 -11.04 3.38 26.70
CA ILE A 232 -10.24 3.94 25.61
C ILE A 232 -9.27 2.89 25.09
N LEU A 233 -9.27 2.69 23.77
CA LEU A 233 -8.25 1.98 23.03
C LEU A 233 -7.35 2.98 22.30
N SER A 234 -6.06 2.69 22.22
CA SER A 234 -5.11 3.51 21.48
C SER A 234 -4.08 2.68 20.72
N LYS A 235 -3.73 3.14 19.51
CA LYS A 235 -2.69 2.52 18.69
C LYS A 235 -2.10 3.52 17.72
N ASN A 236 -0.80 3.41 17.48
CA ASN A 236 -0.14 4.21 16.45
C ASN A 236 -0.46 3.67 15.05
N ILE A 237 -0.86 4.57 14.15
CA ILE A 237 -1.05 4.30 12.71
C ILE A 237 -0.03 5.14 11.93
N SER A 238 0.70 4.50 11.02
CA SER A 238 1.67 5.18 10.16
C SER A 238 1.12 5.39 8.77
N ILE A 239 1.31 6.59 8.23
CA ILE A 239 0.90 6.94 6.87
C ILE A 239 2.01 6.56 5.88
N PRO A 240 1.72 5.83 4.80
CA PRO A 240 2.73 5.45 3.81
C PRO A 240 3.47 6.66 3.22
N THR A 241 4.71 6.47 2.78
CA THR A 241 5.52 7.54 2.16
C THR A 241 5.20 7.73 0.68
N ASP A 242 4.68 6.70 0.03
CA ASP A 242 4.43 6.57 -1.41
C ASP A 242 2.97 6.80 -1.80
N VAL A 243 2.09 7.06 -0.84
CA VAL A 243 0.71 7.47 -1.11
C VAL A 243 0.66 8.83 -1.82
N ALA A 244 -0.25 9.02 -2.77
CA ALA A 244 -0.43 10.30 -3.43
C ALA A 244 -1.04 11.34 -2.47
N ASN A 245 -0.89 12.64 -2.74
CA ASN A 245 -1.64 13.64 -1.99
C ASN A 245 -3.12 13.52 -2.33
N GLY A 246 -3.99 13.75 -1.35
CA GLY A 246 -5.42 13.81 -1.55
C GLY A 246 -6.21 13.11 -0.45
N GLU A 247 -7.50 12.93 -0.74
CA GLU A 247 -8.46 12.39 0.22
C GLU A 247 -8.70 10.89 0.02
N TYR A 248 -8.79 10.17 1.14
CA TYR A 248 -8.95 8.72 1.23
C TYR A 248 -10.01 8.39 2.29
N ARG A 249 -10.75 7.30 2.11
CA ARG A 249 -11.75 6.84 3.10
C ARG A 249 -11.04 6.12 4.23
N MET A 250 -11.33 6.53 5.47
CA MET A 250 -11.00 5.76 6.67
C MET A 250 -12.28 5.16 7.24
N ARG A 251 -12.25 3.87 7.57
CA ARG A 251 -13.33 3.17 8.27
C ARG A 251 -12.86 2.79 9.66
N VAL A 252 -13.66 3.11 10.67
CA VAL A 252 -13.51 2.61 12.04
C VAL A 252 -14.68 1.68 12.33
N ARG A 253 -14.40 0.43 12.68
CA ARG A 253 -15.44 -0.55 13.01
C ARG A 253 -15.21 -1.14 14.38
N LEU A 254 -16.25 -1.07 15.20
CA LEU A 254 -16.45 -1.82 16.42
C LEU A 254 -17.35 -3.01 16.11
N ALA A 255 -16.94 -4.22 16.50
CA ALA A 255 -17.81 -5.40 16.46
C ALA A 255 -17.57 -6.30 17.68
N THR A 256 -18.62 -6.96 18.15
CA THR A 256 -18.54 -7.91 19.27
C THR A 256 -17.95 -9.26 18.82
N VAL A 257 -16.65 -9.25 18.54
CA VAL A 257 -15.86 -10.41 18.11
C VAL A 257 -14.56 -10.49 18.90
N THR A 258 -14.01 -11.69 19.09
CA THR A 258 -12.69 -11.85 19.70
C THR A 258 -11.60 -11.20 18.84
N GLU A 259 -10.42 -10.96 19.43
CA GLU A 259 -9.23 -10.48 18.70
C GLU A 259 -8.97 -11.31 17.42
N THR A 260 -9.09 -12.63 17.51
CA THR A 260 -8.92 -13.54 16.35
C THR A 260 -10.03 -13.44 15.31
N GLY A 261 -11.20 -12.93 15.68
CA GLY A 261 -12.34 -12.70 14.79
C GLY A 261 -12.31 -11.33 14.12
N ALA A 262 -11.49 -10.40 14.62
CA ALA A 262 -11.26 -9.09 14.01
C ALA A 262 -10.25 -9.22 12.85
N THR A 263 -10.72 -9.69 11.69
CA THR A 263 -9.88 -9.92 10.50
C THR A 263 -10.05 -8.81 9.45
N PRO A 264 -9.10 -8.64 8.51
CA PRO A 264 -9.22 -7.61 7.47
C PRO A 264 -10.50 -7.70 6.61
N SER A 265 -11.05 -8.90 6.43
CA SER A 265 -12.28 -9.12 5.66
C SER A 265 -13.55 -8.58 6.33
N LYS A 266 -13.45 -8.06 7.57
CA LYS A 266 -14.61 -7.62 8.37
C LYS A 266 -15.13 -6.23 8.02
N ALA A 267 -14.44 -5.47 7.17
CA ALA A 267 -14.83 -4.10 6.84
C ALA A 267 -16.26 -3.97 6.28
N CYS A 268 -16.75 -5.00 5.58
CA CYS A 268 -18.07 -5.07 4.96
C CYS A 268 -18.95 -6.19 5.51
N ASP A 269 -18.54 -6.85 6.59
CA ASP A 269 -19.24 -8.03 7.09
C ASP A 269 -20.60 -7.64 7.69
N MET A 270 -21.66 -8.26 7.16
CA MET A 270 -23.07 -8.10 7.59
C MET A 270 -23.55 -9.22 8.52
N ASN A 271 -22.68 -10.19 8.84
CA ASN A 271 -23.04 -11.34 9.68
C ASN A 271 -22.77 -11.05 11.17
N ASP A 272 -21.83 -10.16 11.47
CA ASP A 272 -21.68 -9.64 12.82
C ASP A 272 -22.94 -8.83 13.18
N ILE A 273 -23.49 -9.09 14.36
CA ILE A 273 -24.80 -8.54 14.76
C ILE A 273 -24.65 -7.25 15.56
N TYR A 274 -23.70 -7.19 16.48
CA TYR A 274 -23.57 -6.10 17.43
C TYR A 274 -22.29 -5.28 17.21
N GLY A 275 -22.43 -3.96 17.25
CA GLY A 275 -21.33 -3.03 17.02
C GLY A 275 -21.76 -1.76 16.28
N GLU A 276 -20.77 -1.02 15.82
CA GLU A 276 -20.96 0.21 15.05
C GLU A 276 -19.81 0.40 14.05
N THR A 277 -20.12 0.99 12.91
CA THR A 277 -19.16 1.39 11.88
C THR A 277 -19.26 2.89 11.62
N GLU A 278 -18.14 3.57 11.57
CA GLU A 278 -18.03 5.00 11.28
C GLU A 278 -17.02 5.25 10.17
N ASP A 279 -17.46 5.98 9.15
CA ASP A 279 -16.61 6.36 8.02
C ASP A 279 -16.18 7.82 8.10
N TYR A 280 -14.90 8.08 7.84
CA TYR A 280 -14.25 9.40 7.89
C TYR A 280 -13.40 9.64 6.64
N THR A 281 -12.94 10.87 6.46
CA THR A 281 -11.97 11.21 5.42
C THR A 281 -10.59 11.45 6.02
N ILE A 282 -9.56 10.85 5.45
CA ILE A 282 -8.16 11.26 5.67
C ILE A 282 -7.72 12.14 4.52
N ASN A 283 -7.20 13.32 4.82
CA ASN A 283 -6.56 14.20 3.85
C ASN A 283 -5.03 14.11 3.99
N VAL A 284 -4.39 13.41 3.05
CA VAL A 284 -2.93 13.25 3.04
C VAL A 284 -2.29 14.40 2.28
N VAL A 285 -1.40 15.10 2.96
CA VAL A 285 -0.60 16.19 2.40
C VAL A 285 0.90 15.88 2.48
N ASP A 286 1.66 16.56 1.65
CA ASP A 286 3.10 16.63 1.76
C ASP A 286 3.46 18.05 2.19
N TYR A 287 4.02 18.23 3.39
CA TYR A 287 4.70 19.47 3.72
C TYR A 287 6.17 19.28 3.37
N LEU A 288 6.65 20.10 2.42
CA LEU A 288 8.08 20.29 2.23
C LEU A 288 8.68 20.74 3.56
N ALA A 289 9.27 19.81 4.31
CA ALA A 289 9.89 20.13 5.58
C ALA A 289 11.02 21.15 5.33
N THR A 290 10.82 22.40 5.74
CA THR A 290 11.96 23.27 6.01
C THR A 290 12.60 22.72 7.27
N ASN A 291 13.77 22.08 7.17
CA ASN A 291 14.53 21.70 8.35
C ASN A 291 14.70 22.92 9.24
N GLU A 292 13.98 22.98 10.36
CA GLU A 292 14.25 23.89 11.47
C GLU A 292 15.67 23.52 11.96
N ILE A 293 16.69 24.21 11.44
CA ILE A 293 18.07 24.04 11.87
C ILE A 293 18.09 24.40 13.35
N SER A 294 18.11 23.38 14.19
CA SER A 294 18.14 23.49 15.65
C SER A 294 19.11 24.60 16.06
N LYS A 295 18.59 25.55 16.86
CA LYS A 295 19.27 26.74 17.36
C LYS A 295 20.49 26.42 18.27
N SER A 296 20.84 25.15 18.43
CA SER A 296 21.71 24.62 19.49
C SER A 296 23.13 24.23 19.06
N GLU A 297 23.40 23.97 17.78
CA GLU A 297 24.71 23.41 17.38
C GLU A 297 25.83 24.45 17.20
N MET A 298 25.46 25.71 17.03
CA MET A 298 26.41 26.77 16.72
C MET A 298 25.85 28.17 17.04
N THR A 299 26.63 28.97 17.78
CA THR A 299 26.33 30.38 18.06
C THR A 299 27.39 31.29 17.44
N MET A 300 26.97 32.49 17.03
CA MET A 300 27.82 33.53 16.47
C MET A 300 27.57 34.85 17.21
N ALA A 301 28.60 35.43 17.80
CA ALA A 301 28.48 36.66 18.59
C ALA A 301 29.72 37.55 18.50
N PRO A 302 29.56 38.89 18.56
CA PRO A 302 28.29 39.61 18.57
C PRO A 302 27.63 39.65 17.19
N ASN A 303 26.30 39.64 17.15
CA ASN A 303 25.52 39.96 15.95
C ASN A 303 24.45 40.99 16.36
N PRO A 304 24.54 42.26 15.93
CA PRO A 304 25.42 42.78 14.88
C PRO A 304 26.92 42.86 15.26
N VAL A 305 27.80 42.61 14.29
CA VAL A 305 29.27 42.62 14.45
C VAL A 305 29.87 43.95 13.96
N THR A 306 30.91 44.45 14.65
CA THR A 306 31.68 45.64 14.23
C THR A 306 33.10 45.27 13.78
N GLU A 307 33.82 44.43 14.52
CA GLU A 307 35.19 44.06 14.16
C GLU A 307 35.39 42.54 14.12
N LEU A 308 35.15 41.84 15.23
CA LEU A 308 35.41 40.40 15.34
C LEU A 308 34.12 39.64 15.62
N LEU A 309 33.83 38.61 14.82
CA LEU A 309 32.76 37.65 15.06
C LEU A 309 33.35 36.36 15.63
N ASN A 310 32.90 35.95 16.82
CA ASN A 310 33.27 34.68 17.43
C ASN A 310 32.23 33.61 17.11
N ILE A 311 32.71 32.40 16.85
CA ILE A 311 31.91 31.20 16.59
C ILE A 311 32.14 30.20 17.71
N THR A 312 31.04 29.74 18.32
CA THR A 312 31.06 28.62 19.27
C THR A 312 30.30 27.45 18.66
N THR A 313 30.91 26.26 18.66
CA THR A 313 30.32 25.02 18.13
C THR A 313 30.89 23.82 18.89
N SER A 314 30.18 22.70 18.87
CA SER A 314 30.60 21.43 19.49
C SER A 314 31.62 20.63 18.65
N ALA A 315 31.81 20.98 17.38
CA ALA A 315 32.67 20.23 16.45
C ALA A 315 33.80 21.12 15.86
N LYS A 316 34.85 20.50 15.32
CA LYS A 316 36.00 21.25 14.78
C LYS A 316 35.62 21.93 13.46
N ILE A 317 35.97 23.21 13.33
CA ILE A 317 35.77 23.98 12.10
C ILE A 317 36.87 23.65 11.09
N LEU A 318 36.47 23.26 9.87
CA LEU A 318 37.37 23.09 8.73
C LEU A 318 37.51 24.40 7.94
N GLU A 319 36.38 25.01 7.60
CA GLU A 319 36.33 26.17 6.71
C GLU A 319 35.13 27.07 7.01
N ILE A 320 35.31 28.37 6.83
CA ILE A 320 34.31 29.41 6.96
C ILE A 320 34.31 30.21 5.66
N ASN A 321 33.15 30.35 5.03
CA ASN A 321 32.94 31.19 3.86
C ASN A 321 31.95 32.31 4.20
N ILE A 322 32.36 33.56 3.99
CA ILE A 322 31.50 34.74 4.12
C ILE A 322 30.95 35.08 2.75
N VAL A 323 29.63 35.16 2.65
CA VAL A 323 28.91 35.37 1.40
C VAL A 323 28.12 36.67 1.48
N ASN A 324 28.25 37.53 0.47
CA ASN A 324 27.47 38.77 0.37
C ASN A 324 26.04 38.50 -0.13
N THR A 325 25.19 39.53 -0.19
CA THR A 325 23.79 39.41 -0.66
C THR A 325 23.67 39.00 -2.13
N ASN A 326 24.74 39.11 -2.92
CA ASN A 326 24.78 38.67 -4.31
C ASN A 326 25.23 37.21 -4.46
N GLY A 327 25.43 36.48 -3.35
CA GLY A 327 25.88 35.09 -3.37
C GLY A 327 27.39 34.90 -3.59
N GLN A 328 28.18 35.97 -3.62
CA GLN A 328 29.62 35.89 -3.83
C GLN A 328 30.36 35.64 -2.51
N ILE A 329 31.32 34.71 -2.52
CA ILE A 329 32.23 34.50 -1.40
C ILE A 329 33.21 35.67 -1.34
N VAL A 330 33.10 36.49 -0.30
CA VAL A 330 33.94 37.67 -0.09
C VAL A 330 35.16 37.40 0.79
N LYS A 331 35.12 36.32 1.58
CA LYS A 331 36.25 35.90 2.43
C LYS A 331 36.13 34.42 2.81
N THR A 332 37.27 33.74 2.86
CA THR A 332 37.38 32.36 3.35
C THR A 332 38.39 32.30 4.50
N VAL A 333 38.05 31.58 5.57
CA VAL A 333 38.92 31.36 6.73
C VAL A 333 38.94 29.87 7.05
N LYS A 334 40.14 29.28 7.18
CA LYS A 334 40.31 27.85 7.50
C LYS A 334 40.72 27.66 8.95
N SER A 335 40.16 26.64 9.61
CA SER A 335 40.57 26.17 10.94
C SER A 335 40.64 27.26 12.03
N ARG A 336 39.69 28.20 12.06
CA ARG A 336 39.58 29.24 13.10
C ARG A 336 38.15 29.34 13.60
N ASN A 337 37.98 29.80 14.84
CA ASN A 337 36.70 30.07 15.50
C ASN A 337 36.38 31.57 15.61
N GLN A 338 37.17 32.44 14.97
CA GLN A 338 36.96 33.88 14.94
C GLN A 338 37.17 34.42 13.53
N ILE A 339 36.34 35.38 13.15
CA ILE A 339 36.33 36.01 11.83
C ILE A 339 36.49 37.52 12.00
N ASP A 340 37.41 38.10 11.22
CA ASP A 340 37.58 39.54 11.12
C ASP A 340 36.66 40.13 10.04
N PHE A 341 35.73 40.96 10.48
CA PHE A 341 34.73 41.72 9.72
C PHE A 341 35.13 43.19 9.50
N LYS A 342 36.25 43.68 10.07
CA LYS A 342 36.63 45.10 10.05
C LYS A 342 36.74 45.70 8.65
N ALA A 343 37.28 44.93 7.71
CA ALA A 343 37.47 45.33 6.32
C ALA A 343 36.23 45.15 5.43
N LEU A 344 35.14 44.57 5.96
CA LEU A 344 33.92 44.33 5.19
C LEU A 344 32.97 45.55 5.27
N PRO A 345 32.35 45.98 4.15
CA PRO A 345 31.33 47.02 4.16
C PRO A 345 30.16 46.70 5.11
N VAL A 346 29.50 47.75 5.60
CA VAL A 346 28.23 47.64 6.36
C VAL A 346 27.20 46.92 5.50
N GLY A 347 26.55 45.90 6.07
CA GLY A 347 25.62 45.08 5.31
C GLY A 347 25.28 43.74 5.96
N VAL A 348 24.48 42.95 5.23
CA VAL A 348 24.08 41.61 5.63
C VAL A 348 24.96 40.58 4.93
N TYR A 349 25.43 39.59 5.68
CA TYR A 349 26.24 38.50 5.17
C TYR A 349 25.66 37.16 5.60
N ILE A 350 25.87 36.13 4.78
CA ILE A 350 25.66 34.74 5.16
C ILE A 350 27.03 34.14 5.46
N VAL A 351 27.19 33.61 6.68
CA VAL A 351 28.41 32.92 7.10
C VAL A 351 28.13 31.43 7.07
N ASN A 352 28.80 30.73 6.16
CA ASN A 352 28.75 29.27 6.00
C ASN A 352 29.94 28.65 6.72
N VAL A 353 29.70 27.74 7.65
CA VAL A 353 30.76 27.07 8.43
C VAL A 353 30.70 25.58 8.22
N LYS A 354 31.79 25.04 7.68
CA LYS A 354 31.99 23.61 7.43
C LYS A 354 32.72 23.00 8.61
N LEU A 355 32.11 21.98 9.20
CA LEU A 355 32.63 21.22 10.34
C LEU A 355 33.35 19.94 9.85
N ASP A 356 34.13 19.31 10.73
CA ASP A 356 34.88 18.08 10.48
C ASP A 356 34.01 16.87 10.15
N ASN A 357 32.79 16.82 10.69
CA ASN A 357 31.74 15.88 10.32
C ASN A 357 31.09 16.16 8.94
N GLN A 358 31.69 17.02 8.12
CA GLN A 358 31.24 17.47 6.79
C GLN A 358 29.92 18.29 6.80
N LYS A 359 29.31 18.54 7.97
CA LYS A 359 28.12 19.38 8.08
C LYS A 359 28.46 20.84 7.77
N ILE A 360 27.58 21.51 7.03
CA ILE A 360 27.66 22.95 6.76
C ILE A 360 26.52 23.63 7.50
N ILE A 361 26.86 24.61 8.35
CA ILE A 361 25.88 25.42 9.08
C ILE A 361 25.96 26.86 8.55
N SER A 362 24.82 27.41 8.16
CA SER A 362 24.69 28.78 7.66
C SER A 362 23.99 29.68 8.67
N ARG A 363 24.52 30.90 8.88
CA ARG A 363 23.90 31.92 9.73
C ARG A 363 23.98 33.30 9.08
N LYS A 364 22.89 34.06 9.22
CA LYS A 364 22.83 35.48 8.84
C LYS A 364 23.54 36.33 9.90
N VAL A 365 24.46 37.19 9.46
CA VAL A 365 25.21 38.13 10.29
C VAL A 365 25.04 39.54 9.74
N VAL A 366 24.83 40.51 10.63
CA VAL A 366 24.71 41.92 10.28
C VAL A 366 25.99 42.64 10.69
N LYS A 367 26.70 43.26 9.74
CA LYS A 367 27.84 44.14 9.98
C LYS A 367 27.33 45.57 10.16
N LYS A 368 27.68 46.20 11.28
CA LYS A 368 27.42 47.62 11.58
C LYS A 368 28.65 48.48 11.39
#